data_AF-A0A948QGZ4-F1
#
_entry.id   AF-A0A948QGZ4-F1
#
_cell.length_a   1.000
_cell.length_b   1.000
_cell.length_c   1.000
_cell.angle_alpha   90.00
_cell.angle_beta   90.00
_cell.angle_gamma   90.00
#
_symmetry.space_group_name_H-M   'P 1'
#
loop_
_entity.id
_entity.type
_entity.pdbx_description
1 polymer ?
#
loop_
_entity_poly.entity_id
_entity_poly.type
_entity_poly.pdbx_seq_one_letter_code
_entity_poly.pdbx_strand_id
1 'polypeptide(L)'
;MTTGQNESGLVLFPPTAEVNEKGHLVIGGCDTMALAEEFGTPLYVFDEVTLRRKCAEFRDEFGRRYRDTAIVYAGKAFVNRALALLFKEEGLGLDAVSGGELSVACSVDFPMEKVYFHGNNKSAEELGMALECKVGRIVIDNFQELDTLAEIAGQRGATPDVLLRLTPGVDPHTHKHIST
;
A
#
# COMPACT_ATOMS: atom_id res chain seq x y z
N MET A 1 35.50 27.62 -8.51
CA MET A 1 36.40 26.61 -7.91
C MET A 1 35.52 25.61 -7.19
N THR A 2 35.56 24.38 -7.68
CA THR A 2 34.78 23.21 -7.27
C THR A 2 35.16 22.71 -5.87
N THR A 3 34.15 22.58 -5.02
CA THR A 3 34.10 21.71 -3.83
C THR A 3 32.63 21.26 -3.73
N GLY A 4 32.18 20.11 -4.23
CA GLY A 4 32.86 18.83 -4.32
C GLY A 4 32.99 18.19 -2.94
N GLN A 5 31.86 18.01 -2.23
CA GLN A 5 31.62 17.08 -1.10
C GLN A 5 30.30 17.43 -0.37
N ASN A 6 29.14 17.05 -0.91
CA ASN A 6 27.94 16.76 -0.09
C ASN A 6 26.85 15.94 -0.80
N GLU A 7 27.13 15.32 -1.96
CA GLU A 7 26.12 14.56 -2.72
C GLU A 7 25.87 13.14 -2.18
N SER A 8 26.69 12.64 -1.24
CA SER A 8 26.55 11.26 -0.73
C SER A 8 25.44 11.09 0.30
N GLY A 9 25.00 12.15 0.99
CA GLY A 9 24.01 12.06 2.07
C GLY A 9 22.56 12.02 1.60
N LEU A 10 22.25 12.68 0.47
CA LEU A 10 20.88 12.79 -0.04
C LEU A 10 20.39 11.53 -0.77
N VAL A 11 21.28 10.57 -1.06
CA VAL A 11 20.91 9.33 -1.76
C VAL A 11 19.88 8.48 -0.99
N LEU A 12 19.79 8.67 0.33
CA LEU A 12 18.81 8.00 1.19
C LEU A 12 17.49 8.77 1.34
N PHE A 13 17.44 10.04 0.90
CA PHE A 13 16.26 10.89 0.95
C PHE A 13 15.38 10.72 -0.29
N PRO A 14 14.13 11.22 -0.29
CA PRO A 14 13.32 11.27 -1.50
C PRO A 14 14.07 11.95 -2.66
N PRO A 15 13.93 11.49 -3.92
CA PRO A 15 14.61 12.07 -5.08
C PRO A 15 14.33 13.55 -5.37
N THR A 16 13.35 14.17 -4.71
CA THR A 16 13.12 15.62 -4.77
C THR A 16 13.89 16.40 -3.69
N ALA A 17 14.63 15.71 -2.82
CA ALA A 17 15.30 16.34 -1.71
C ALA A 17 16.51 17.14 -2.16
N GLU A 18 16.62 18.36 -1.64
CA GLU A 18 17.74 19.27 -1.88
C GLU A 18 18.07 20.08 -0.62
N VAL A 19 19.17 20.82 -0.66
CA VAL A 19 19.53 21.79 0.39
C VAL A 19 19.47 23.18 -0.22
N ASN A 20 18.61 24.04 0.33
CA ASN A 20 18.46 25.40 -0.17
C ASN A 20 19.64 26.31 0.24
N GLU A 21 19.64 27.56 -0.25
CA GLU A 21 20.70 28.55 0.02
C GLU A 21 20.88 28.89 1.51
N LYS A 22 19.87 28.60 2.35
CA LYS A 22 19.93 28.78 3.82
C LYS A 22 20.51 27.56 4.55
N GLY A 23 20.85 26.50 3.82
CA GLY A 23 21.34 25.25 4.40
C GLY A 23 20.23 24.35 4.96
N HIS A 24 18.94 24.62 4.65
CA HIS A 24 17.83 23.81 5.11
C HIS A 24 17.54 22.67 4.13
N LEU A 25 17.09 21.53 4.66
CA LEU A 25 16.55 20.43 3.85
C LEU A 25 15.21 20.87 3.24
N VAL A 26 15.04 20.61 1.95
CA VAL A 26 13.79 20.81 1.20
C VAL A 26 13.33 19.45 0.69
N ILE A 27 12.05 19.11 0.86
CA ILE A 27 11.43 17.88 0.36
C ILE A 27 10.21 18.25 -0.47
N GLY A 28 10.13 17.80 -1.72
CA GLY A 28 9.00 18.11 -2.61
C GLY A 28 8.80 19.61 -2.86
N GLY A 29 9.87 20.42 -2.76
CA GLY A 29 9.81 21.88 -2.84
C GLY A 29 9.43 22.59 -1.54
N CYS A 30 9.21 21.86 -0.44
CA CYS A 30 8.86 22.42 0.87
C CYS A 30 10.07 22.46 1.82
N ASP A 31 10.40 23.65 2.36
CA ASP A 31 11.45 23.82 3.38
C ASP A 31 11.02 23.15 4.70
N THR A 32 11.80 22.19 5.19
CA THR A 32 11.44 21.41 6.38
C THR A 32 11.40 22.24 7.66
N MET A 33 12.13 23.35 7.74
CA MET A 33 12.05 24.26 8.89
C MET A 33 10.72 25.01 8.92
N ALA A 34 10.22 25.43 7.74
CA ALA A 34 8.90 26.05 7.63
C ALA A 34 7.78 25.05 7.96
N LEU A 35 7.90 23.80 7.49
CA LEU A 35 6.95 22.73 7.85
C LEU A 35 6.94 22.45 9.36
N ALA A 36 8.10 22.45 10.02
CA ALA A 36 8.20 22.23 11.46
C ALA A 36 7.59 23.40 12.27
N GLU A 37 7.72 24.64 11.78
CA GLU A 37 7.08 25.81 12.39
C GLU A 37 5.55 25.77 12.23
N GLU A 38 5.05 25.39 11.06
CA GLU A 38 3.62 25.33 10.76
C GLU A 38 2.90 24.15 11.43
N PHE A 39 3.46 22.95 11.34
CA PHE A 39 2.79 21.70 11.77
C PHE A 39 3.33 21.12 13.08
N GLY A 40 4.41 21.68 13.63
CA GLY A 40 5.07 21.18 14.84
C GLY A 40 5.90 19.92 14.61
N THR A 41 6.44 19.35 15.69
CA THR A 41 7.28 18.13 15.66
C THR A 41 6.91 17.16 16.77
N PRO A 42 7.04 15.82 16.58
CA PRO A 42 7.56 15.14 15.39
C PRO A 42 6.61 15.17 14.18
N LEU A 43 7.17 15.30 12.98
CA LEU A 43 6.43 15.41 11.72
C LEU A 43 6.90 14.37 10.69
N TYR A 44 5.95 13.64 10.10
CA TYR A 44 6.20 12.76 8.96
C TYR A 44 5.85 13.49 7.67
N VAL A 45 6.83 13.65 6.78
CA VAL A 45 6.66 14.29 5.48
C VAL A 45 6.77 13.22 4.40
N PHE A 46 5.71 13.08 3.60
CA PHE A 46 5.66 12.16 2.47
C PHE A 46 5.82 12.95 1.17
N ASP A 47 6.84 12.61 0.38
CA ASP A 47 7.02 13.20 -0.95
C ASP A 47 6.13 12.50 -1.98
N GLU A 48 5.07 13.18 -2.41
CA GLU A 48 4.13 12.68 -3.41
C GLU A 48 4.79 12.33 -4.74
N VAL A 49 5.76 13.13 -5.21
CA VAL A 49 6.46 12.88 -6.47
C VAL A 49 7.20 11.55 -6.40
N THR A 50 7.81 11.26 -5.25
CA THR A 50 8.48 9.99 -5.00
C THR A 50 7.51 8.82 -5.01
N LEU A 51 6.37 8.94 -4.32
CA LEU A 51 5.35 7.89 -4.27
C LEU A 51 4.79 7.58 -5.66
N ARG A 52 4.42 8.60 -6.44
CA ARG A 52 3.90 8.42 -7.80
C ARG A 52 4.93 7.82 -8.75
N ARG A 53 6.19 8.30 -8.68
CA ARG A 53 7.29 7.71 -9.48
C ARG A 53 7.46 6.23 -9.19
N LYS A 54 7.38 5.82 -7.93
CA LYS A 54 7.46 4.40 -7.56
C LYS A 54 6.26 3.60 -8.09
N CYS A 55 5.05 4.14 -8.01
CA CYS A 55 3.87 3.50 -8.60
C CYS A 55 4.05 3.26 -10.11
N ALA A 56 4.50 4.28 -10.84
CA ALA A 56 4.78 4.19 -12.26
C ALA A 56 5.88 3.18 -12.59
N GLU A 57 7.00 3.20 -11.85
CA GLU A 57 8.12 2.26 -12.04
C GLU A 57 7.66 0.80 -11.94
N PHE A 58 6.90 0.43 -10.90
CA PHE A 58 6.37 -0.93 -10.77
C PHE A 58 5.41 -1.29 -11.90
N ARG A 59 4.48 -0.38 -12.24
CA ARG A 59 3.48 -0.61 -13.29
C ARG A 59 4.14 -0.81 -14.65
N ASP A 60 5.12 0.02 -15.00
CA ASP A 60 5.77 0.01 -16.30
C ASP A 60 6.73 -1.19 -16.42
N GLU A 61 7.55 -1.46 -15.39
CA GLU A 61 8.53 -2.56 -15.44
C GLU A 61 7.86 -3.93 -15.47
N PHE A 62 6.84 -4.17 -14.65
CA PHE A 62 6.12 -5.44 -14.67
C PHE A 62 5.16 -5.53 -15.85
N GLY A 63 4.44 -4.45 -16.17
CA GLY A 63 3.48 -4.42 -17.30
C GLY A 63 4.14 -4.67 -18.64
N ARG A 64 5.41 -4.24 -18.83
CA ARG A 64 6.18 -4.54 -20.05
C ARG A 64 6.63 -6.00 -20.15
N ARG A 65 6.78 -6.70 -19.02
CA ARG A 65 7.32 -8.08 -18.97
C ARG A 65 6.24 -9.14 -18.94
N TYR A 66 5.11 -8.87 -18.29
CA TYR A 66 4.05 -9.84 -18.07
C TYR A 66 2.69 -9.24 -18.44
N ARG A 67 2.00 -9.90 -19.38
CA ARG A 67 0.60 -9.56 -19.71
C ARG A 67 -0.28 -9.80 -18.50
N ASP A 68 -1.33 -9.00 -18.36
CA ASP A 68 -2.34 -9.10 -17.28
C ASP A 68 -1.76 -9.01 -15.86
N THR A 69 -0.85 -8.05 -15.65
CA THR A 69 -0.28 -7.77 -14.33
C THR A 69 -1.09 -6.74 -13.55
N ALA A 70 -1.41 -7.06 -12.30
CA ALA A 70 -1.89 -6.10 -11.32
C ALA A 70 -0.75 -5.74 -10.35
N ILE A 71 -0.52 -4.44 -10.14
CA ILE A 71 0.34 -3.95 -9.07
C ILE A 71 -0.55 -3.58 -7.89
N VAL A 72 -0.31 -4.23 -6.76
CA VAL A 72 -1.13 -4.11 -5.55
C VAL A 72 -0.27 -3.55 -4.43
N TYR A 73 -0.64 -2.38 -3.90
CA TYR A 73 0.05 -1.78 -2.77
C TYR A 73 -0.36 -2.46 -1.46
N ALA A 74 0.61 -2.82 -0.63
CA ALA A 74 0.36 -3.43 0.68
C ALA A 74 -0.05 -2.38 1.72
N GLY A 75 -1.35 -2.30 2.05
CA GLY A 75 -1.93 -1.33 2.98
C GLY A 75 -1.26 -1.31 4.35
N LYS A 76 -0.84 -2.48 4.84
CA LYS A 76 -0.08 -2.66 6.09
C LYS A 76 1.23 -1.88 6.17
N ALA A 77 1.80 -1.43 5.04
CA ALA A 77 2.99 -0.59 5.05
C ALA A 77 2.66 0.80 5.62
N PHE A 78 1.59 1.41 5.11
CA PHE A 78 0.90 2.58 5.63
C PHE A 78 -0.23 2.96 4.66
N VAL A 79 -1.45 3.15 5.14
CA VAL A 79 -2.56 3.63 4.32
C VAL A 79 -3.42 4.63 5.09
N ASN A 80 -3.78 5.72 4.42
CA ASN A 80 -4.76 6.70 4.87
C ASN A 80 -5.56 7.16 3.64
N ARG A 81 -6.51 8.09 3.83
CA ARG A 81 -7.35 8.57 2.73
C ARG A 81 -6.54 9.21 1.60
N ALA A 82 -5.52 9.99 1.91
CA ALA A 82 -4.68 10.67 0.91
C ALA A 82 -3.88 9.66 0.06
N LEU A 83 -3.26 8.67 0.70
CA LEU A 83 -2.52 7.63 -0.01
C LEU A 83 -3.44 6.70 -0.80
N ALA A 84 -4.61 6.36 -0.26
CA ALA A 84 -5.59 5.56 -1.00
C ALA A 84 -6.07 6.29 -2.27
N LEU A 85 -6.29 7.61 -2.21
CA LEU A 85 -6.57 8.43 -3.39
C LEU A 85 -5.40 8.43 -4.39
N LEU A 86 -4.17 8.61 -3.91
CA LEU A 86 -2.97 8.58 -4.77
C LEU A 86 -2.85 7.24 -5.50
N PHE A 87 -2.97 6.11 -4.79
CA PHE A 87 -2.87 4.79 -5.41
C PHE A 87 -4.02 4.50 -6.38
N LYS A 88 -5.23 5.01 -6.08
CA LYS A 88 -6.38 4.97 -6.99
C LYS A 88 -6.09 5.73 -8.29
N GLU A 89 -5.55 6.94 -8.20
CA GLU A 89 -5.18 7.78 -9.35
C GLU A 89 -4.04 7.16 -10.17
N GLU A 90 -3.07 6.51 -9.52
CA GLU A 90 -2.01 5.76 -10.19
C GLU A 90 -2.48 4.40 -10.75
N GLY A 91 -3.74 4.03 -10.53
CA GLY A 91 -4.38 2.85 -11.08
C GLY A 91 -3.96 1.53 -10.43
N LEU A 92 -3.29 1.57 -9.27
CA LEU A 92 -2.89 0.39 -8.49
C LEU A 92 -4.09 -0.29 -7.83
N GLY A 93 -3.92 -1.54 -7.44
CA GLY A 93 -4.78 -2.22 -6.48
C GLY A 93 -4.31 -1.98 -5.04
N LEU A 94 -5.12 -2.43 -4.08
CA LEU A 94 -4.83 -2.33 -2.65
C LEU A 94 -4.97 -3.70 -1.98
N ASP A 95 -3.93 -4.12 -1.27
CA ASP A 95 -3.95 -5.27 -0.36
C ASP A 95 -4.30 -4.74 1.02
N ALA A 96 -5.51 -5.06 1.47
CA ALA A 96 -6.06 -4.67 2.76
C ALA A 96 -6.02 -5.86 3.71
N VAL A 97 -5.64 -5.66 4.98
CA VAL A 97 -5.52 -6.73 5.98
C VAL A 97 -6.54 -6.66 7.13
N SER A 98 -7.38 -5.61 7.17
CA SER A 98 -8.42 -5.44 8.19
C SER A 98 -9.61 -4.63 7.69
N GLY A 99 -10.73 -4.69 8.41
CA GLY A 99 -11.92 -3.85 8.15
C GLY A 99 -11.65 -2.33 8.23
N GLY A 100 -10.64 -1.91 8.98
CA GLY A 100 -10.21 -0.51 9.03
C GLY A 100 -9.59 -0.04 7.71
N GLU A 101 -8.76 -0.88 7.09
CA GLU A 101 -8.16 -0.58 5.78
C GLU A 101 -9.21 -0.62 4.65
N LEU A 102 -10.16 -1.57 4.72
CA LEU A 102 -11.32 -1.58 3.83
C LEU A 102 -12.16 -0.30 3.98
N SER A 103 -12.35 0.17 5.21
CA SER A 103 -13.09 1.41 5.49
C SER A 103 -12.40 2.64 4.87
N VAL A 104 -11.06 2.70 4.94
CA VAL A 104 -10.28 3.76 4.27
C VAL A 104 -10.49 3.70 2.75
N ALA A 105 -10.40 2.52 2.14
CA ALA A 105 -10.62 2.34 0.70
C ALA A 105 -12.03 2.78 0.27
N CYS A 106 -13.06 2.36 1.00
CA CYS A 106 -14.43 2.77 0.74
C CYS A 106 -14.64 4.28 0.89
N SER A 107 -13.98 4.93 1.87
CA SER A 107 -14.13 6.37 2.13
C SER A 107 -13.59 7.30 1.03
N VAL A 108 -12.91 6.74 0.04
CA VAL A 108 -12.32 7.46 -1.11
C VAL A 108 -12.81 6.89 -2.45
N ASP A 109 -13.87 6.09 -2.42
CA ASP A 109 -14.44 5.37 -3.56
C ASP A 109 -13.35 4.60 -4.33
N PHE A 110 -12.45 3.91 -3.62
CA PHE A 110 -11.43 3.08 -4.26
C PHE A 110 -12.13 2.01 -5.12
N PRO A 111 -11.62 1.67 -6.32
CA PRO A 111 -12.17 0.59 -7.13
C PRO A 111 -12.05 -0.73 -6.36
N MET A 112 -13.13 -1.14 -5.68
CA MET A 112 -13.12 -2.27 -4.76
C MET A 112 -12.84 -3.59 -5.49
N GLU A 113 -13.13 -3.68 -6.79
CA GLU A 113 -12.74 -4.78 -7.67
C GLU A 113 -11.21 -4.95 -7.81
N LYS A 114 -10.42 -3.93 -7.45
CA LYS A 114 -8.95 -3.97 -7.38
C LYS A 114 -8.42 -4.18 -5.95
N VAL A 115 -9.29 -4.42 -4.98
CA VAL A 115 -8.90 -4.69 -3.59
C VAL A 115 -8.75 -6.19 -3.35
N TYR A 116 -7.69 -6.56 -2.65
CA TYR A 116 -7.39 -7.91 -2.20
C TYR A 116 -7.47 -7.92 -0.67
N PHE A 117 -8.41 -8.68 -0.12
CA PHE A 117 -8.60 -8.72 1.34
C PHE A 117 -7.85 -9.91 1.94
N HIS A 118 -6.69 -9.61 2.53
CA HIS A 118 -5.85 -10.51 3.29
C HIS A 118 -6.18 -10.49 4.78
N GLY A 119 -5.57 -11.39 5.55
CA GLY A 119 -5.73 -11.52 7.00
C GLY A 119 -5.77 -12.99 7.42
N ASN A 120 -5.06 -13.35 8.49
CA ASN A 120 -5.01 -14.73 8.98
C ASN A 120 -6.16 -15.09 9.93
N ASN A 121 -6.94 -14.11 10.36
CA ASN A 121 -8.03 -14.27 11.30
C ASN A 121 -9.16 -13.26 11.04
N LYS A 122 -9.71 -13.26 9.82
CA LYS A 122 -10.80 -12.36 9.45
C LYS A 122 -12.06 -12.70 10.25
N SER A 123 -12.67 -11.70 10.86
CA SER A 123 -13.95 -11.86 11.55
C SER A 123 -15.12 -12.02 10.57
N ALA A 124 -16.23 -12.59 11.05
CA ALA A 124 -17.47 -12.65 10.26
C ALA A 124 -17.97 -11.25 9.84
N GLU A 125 -17.74 -10.24 10.68
CA GLU A 125 -18.06 -8.84 10.38
C GLU A 125 -17.21 -8.32 9.21
N GLU A 126 -15.90 -8.54 9.25
CA GLU A 126 -15.00 -8.13 8.17
C GLU A 126 -15.28 -8.87 6.85
N LEU A 127 -15.62 -10.17 6.91
CA LEU A 127 -16.03 -10.93 5.74
C LEU A 127 -17.35 -10.39 5.17
N GLY A 128 -18.32 -10.07 6.03
CA GLY A 128 -19.57 -9.41 5.63
C GLY A 128 -19.31 -8.06 4.97
N MET A 129 -18.44 -7.25 5.55
CA MET A 129 -18.03 -5.96 4.98
C MET A 129 -17.36 -6.14 3.61
N ALA A 130 -16.45 -7.10 3.46
CA ALA A 130 -15.78 -7.37 2.18
C ALA A 130 -16.78 -7.73 1.07
N LEU A 131 -17.82 -8.50 1.40
CA LEU A 131 -18.92 -8.83 0.48
C LEU A 131 -19.79 -7.61 0.14
N GLU A 132 -20.15 -6.80 1.13
CA GLU A 132 -20.92 -5.56 0.94
C GLU A 132 -20.20 -4.57 0.03
N CYS A 133 -18.90 -4.37 0.28
CA CYS A 133 -18.06 -3.49 -0.51
C CYS A 133 -17.67 -4.09 -1.87
N LYS A 134 -18.02 -5.36 -2.14
CA LYS A 134 -17.68 -6.07 -3.38
C LYS A 134 -16.17 -6.06 -3.66
N VAL A 135 -15.39 -6.40 -2.65
CA VAL A 135 -13.94 -6.57 -2.78
C VAL A 135 -13.63 -7.55 -3.91
N GLY A 136 -12.63 -7.22 -4.72
CA GLY A 136 -12.23 -7.99 -5.89
C GLY A 136 -11.85 -9.42 -5.58
N ARG A 137 -11.01 -9.65 -4.55
CA ARG A 137 -10.68 -11.01 -4.09
C ARG A 137 -10.52 -11.09 -2.59
N ILE A 138 -11.06 -12.15 -1.98
CA ILE A 138 -10.79 -12.50 -0.58
C ILE A 138 -9.72 -13.59 -0.55
N VAL A 139 -8.61 -13.33 0.13
CA VAL A 139 -7.49 -14.29 0.22
C VAL A 139 -7.64 -15.14 1.47
N ILE A 140 -8.11 -16.37 1.27
CA ILE A 140 -8.39 -17.36 2.31
C ILE A 140 -7.09 -17.88 2.91
N ASP A 141 -6.99 -17.80 4.24
CA ASP A 141 -5.81 -18.23 4.98
C ASP A 141 -6.01 -19.62 5.63
N ASN A 142 -7.25 -19.99 5.96
CA ASN A 142 -7.56 -21.28 6.61
C ASN A 142 -8.98 -21.80 6.29
N PHE A 143 -9.25 -23.07 6.61
CA PHE A 143 -10.54 -23.73 6.32
C PHE A 143 -11.72 -23.12 7.09
N GLN A 144 -11.51 -22.66 8.33
CA GLN A 144 -12.57 -22.04 9.12
C GLN A 144 -13.04 -20.72 8.49
N GLU A 145 -12.11 -19.93 7.96
CA GLU A 145 -12.42 -18.72 7.19
C GLU A 145 -13.22 -19.05 5.93
N LEU A 146 -12.86 -20.12 5.21
CA LEU A 146 -13.58 -20.56 4.02
C LEU A 146 -15.02 -20.95 4.34
N ASP A 147 -15.23 -21.76 5.38
CA ASP A 147 -16.55 -22.20 5.82
C ASP A 147 -17.42 -21.01 6.26
N THR A 148 -16.83 -20.09 7.04
CA THR A 148 -17.50 -18.86 7.49
C THR A 148 -17.89 -17.97 6.31
N LEU A 149 -16.98 -17.76 5.35
CA LEU A 149 -17.26 -16.98 4.15
C LEU A 149 -18.37 -17.64 3.32
N ALA A 150 -18.34 -18.96 3.14
CA ALA A 150 -19.35 -19.70 2.39
C ALA A 150 -20.74 -19.56 3.02
N GLU A 151 -20.85 -19.63 4.34
CA GLU A 151 -22.10 -19.42 5.06
C GLU A 151 -22.65 -18.00 4.83
N ILE A 152 -21.83 -16.96 5.07
CA ILE A 152 -22.23 -15.56 4.93
C ILE A 152 -22.58 -15.23 3.47
N ALA A 153 -21.79 -15.71 2.51
CA ALA A 153 -22.04 -15.52 1.09
C ALA A 153 -23.34 -16.20 0.65
N GLY A 154 -23.60 -17.43 1.14
CA GLY A 154 -24.84 -18.17 0.88
C GLY A 154 -26.08 -17.45 1.40
N GLN A 155 -26.02 -16.90 2.62
CA GLN A 155 -27.11 -16.09 3.18
C GLN A 155 -27.40 -14.83 2.35
N ARG A 156 -26.39 -14.29 1.66
CA ARG A 156 -26.47 -13.06 0.86
C ARG A 156 -26.67 -13.29 -0.63
N GLY A 157 -26.70 -14.55 -1.08
CA GLY A 157 -26.74 -14.90 -2.51
C GLY A 157 -25.51 -14.39 -3.29
N ALA A 158 -24.37 -14.24 -2.62
CA ALA A 158 -23.12 -13.75 -3.21
C ALA A 158 -22.21 -14.91 -3.62
N THR A 159 -21.36 -14.65 -4.61
CA THR A 159 -20.33 -15.59 -5.09
C THR A 159 -18.99 -14.85 -5.20
N PRO A 160 -18.28 -14.63 -4.07
CA PRO A 160 -17.03 -13.87 -4.08
C PRO A 160 -15.92 -14.64 -4.80
N ASP A 161 -15.07 -13.91 -5.52
CA ASP A 161 -13.80 -14.46 -6.01
C ASP A 161 -12.83 -14.62 -4.84
N VAL A 162 -12.19 -15.79 -4.77
CA VAL A 162 -11.25 -16.13 -3.70
C VAL A 162 -9.89 -16.52 -4.24
N LEU A 163 -8.85 -16.28 -3.44
CA LEU A 163 -7.53 -16.89 -3.61
C LEU A 163 -7.21 -17.72 -2.38
N LEU A 164 -6.41 -18.78 -2.54
CA LEU A 164 -5.91 -19.56 -1.42
C LEU A 164 -4.47 -19.15 -1.13
N ARG A 165 -4.17 -18.83 0.14
CA ARG A 165 -2.80 -18.62 0.57
C ARG A 165 -2.11 -19.97 0.78
N LEU A 166 -1.03 -20.20 0.02
CA LEU A 166 -0.26 -21.45 0.10
C LEU A 166 1.13 -21.19 0.68
N THR A 167 1.64 -22.15 1.47
CA THR A 167 3.01 -22.16 1.96
C THR A 167 3.81 -23.20 1.16
N PRO A 168 4.58 -22.79 0.13
CA PRO A 168 5.24 -23.72 -0.78
C PRO A 168 6.48 -24.41 -0.19
N GLY A 169 6.82 -24.16 1.09
CA GLY A 169 8.04 -24.69 1.71
C GLY A 169 9.34 -24.10 1.15
N VAL A 170 9.25 -22.98 0.44
CA VAL A 170 10.42 -22.23 -0.06
C VAL A 170 10.81 -21.21 1.00
N ASP A 171 11.99 -21.38 1.58
CA ASP A 171 12.62 -20.39 2.45
C ASP A 171 13.39 -19.39 1.57
N PRO A 172 12.92 -18.14 1.39
CA PRO A 172 13.69 -17.14 0.67
C PRO A 172 14.92 -16.83 1.51
N HIS A 173 16.07 -17.36 1.12
CA HIS A 173 17.37 -17.06 1.72
C HIS A 173 17.65 -15.55 1.67
N THR A 174 17.09 -14.83 2.61
CA THR A 174 17.35 -13.44 2.96
C THR A 174 17.99 -13.47 4.35
N HIS A 175 18.80 -12.46 4.67
CA HIS A 175 19.54 -12.43 5.93
C HIS A 175 18.59 -12.68 7.13
N LYS A 176 19.03 -13.54 8.07
CA LYS A 176 18.30 -14.04 9.26
C LYS A 176 17.57 -12.99 10.14
N HIS A 177 17.74 -11.70 9.88
CA HIS A 177 17.14 -10.60 10.63
C HIS A 177 15.79 -10.13 10.08
N ILE A 178 15.32 -10.64 8.93
CA ILE A 178 14.11 -10.13 8.24
C ILE A 178 13.08 -11.26 7.95
N SER A 179 13.30 -12.48 8.46
CA SER A 179 12.26 -13.52 8.45
C SER A 179 11.27 -13.27 9.57
N THR A 180 10.06 -12.85 9.21
CA THR A 180 8.85 -12.91 10.06
C THR A 180 8.11 -14.21 9.85
#